data_AF-G3LGR1-F1
#
_entry.id   AF-G3LGR1-F1
#
_cell.length_a   1.000
_cell.length_b   1.000
_cell.length_c   1.000
_cell.angle_alpha   90.00
_cell.angle_beta   90.00
_cell.angle_gamma   90.00
#
_symmetry.space_group_name_H-M   'P 1'
#
loop_
_entity.id
_entity.type
_entity.pdbx_description
1 polymer ?
#
loop_
_entity_poly.entity_id
_entity_poly.type
_entity_poly.pdbx_seq_one_letter_code
_entity_poly.pdbx_strand_id
1 'polypeptide(L)'
;GDGTYQGWITLAVPPGEEQRYTCQVEHPGLDQPLIVIWEPSPSGTLVIGVISGIAVFVVILFIGILFIILRKRQGSRGAMGHYVLA
;
A
#
# COMPACT_ATOMS: atom_id res chain seq x y z
N GLY A 1 18.48 28.92 23.73
CA GLY A 1 18.87 27.50 23.74
C GLY A 1 18.70 26.98 25.15
N ASP A 2 18.35 25.71 25.29
CA ASP A 2 18.13 25.03 26.56
C ASP A 2 19.38 24.30 27.10
N GLY A 3 20.52 24.45 26.41
CA GLY A 3 21.78 23.80 26.78
C GLY A 3 21.96 22.40 26.19
N THR A 4 21.09 21.98 25.26
CA THR A 4 21.22 20.69 24.55
C THR A 4 21.83 20.84 23.16
N TYR A 5 22.37 19.73 22.64
CA TYR A 5 22.93 19.63 21.29
C TYR A 5 22.24 18.52 20.52
N GLN A 6 22.11 18.69 19.19
CA GLN A 6 21.58 17.69 18.28
C GLN A 6 22.50 17.55 17.07
N GLY A 7 22.68 16.33 16.58
CA GLY A 7 23.45 16.02 15.38
C GLY A 7 22.85 14.84 14.63
N TRP A 8 23.12 14.74 13.34
CA TRP A 8 22.61 13.66 12.48
C TRP A 8 23.69 13.14 11.53
N ILE A 9 23.56 11.86 11.16
CA ILE A 9 24.38 11.18 10.15
C ILE A 9 23.43 10.45 9.21
N THR A 10 23.74 10.47 7.91
CA THR A 10 22.95 9.81 6.88
C THR A 10 23.81 8.81 6.12
N LEU A 11 23.28 7.60 5.92
CA LEU A 11 23.90 6.54 5.12
C LEU A 11 22.91 6.08 4.05
N ALA A 12 23.38 5.94 2.81
CA ALA A 12 22.60 5.33 1.74
C ALA A 12 22.70 3.81 1.84
N VAL A 13 21.57 3.13 1.97
CA VAL A 13 21.48 1.66 2.07
C VAL A 13 20.62 1.13 0.93
N PRO A 14 21.02 0.03 0.26
CA PRO A 14 20.17 -0.62 -0.73
C PRO A 14 18.83 -1.07 -0.12
N PRO A 15 17.71 -0.97 -0.85
CA PRO A 15 16.42 -1.43 -0.37
C PRO A 15 16.44 -2.92 -0.01
N GLY A 16 16.02 -3.26 1.20
CA GLY A 16 16.02 -4.63 1.73
C GLY A 16 17.29 -5.02 2.48
N GLU A 17 18.31 -4.17 2.52
CA GLU A 17 19.53 -4.39 3.31
C GLU A 17 19.56 -3.59 4.62
N GLU A 18 18.56 -2.76 4.91
CA GLU A 18 18.52 -1.86 6.06
C GLU A 18 18.71 -2.60 7.39
N GLN A 19 18.15 -3.80 7.50
CA GLN A 19 18.27 -4.67 8.69
C GLN A 19 19.70 -5.12 9.01
N ARG A 20 20.65 -4.97 8.09
CA ARG A 20 22.07 -5.30 8.31
C ARG A 20 22.86 -4.18 8.96
N TYR A 21 22.29 -2.99 9.01
CA TYR A 21 22.92 -1.80 9.56
C TYR A 21 22.28 -1.45 10.89
N THR A 22 23.03 -0.79 11.77
CA THR A 22 22.54 -0.26 13.04
C THR A 22 23.14 1.12 13.26
N CYS A 23 22.43 1.97 13.99
CA CYS A 23 22.95 3.25 14.44
C CYS A 23 23.48 3.07 15.87
N GLN A 24 24.78 3.29 16.07
CA GLN A 24 25.41 3.25 17.38
C GLN A 24 25.81 4.67 17.80
N VAL A 25 25.33 5.10 18.97
CA VAL A 25 25.61 6.41 19.54
C VAL A 25 26.37 6.25 20.85
N GLU A 26 27.58 6.81 20.89
CA GLU A 26 28.39 6.90 22.10
C GLU A 26 28.28 8.32 22.67
N HIS A 27 28.03 8.42 23.98
CA HIS A 27 27.89 9.69 24.66
C HIS A 27 28.39 9.55 26.11
N PRO A 28 29.15 10.53 26.66
CA PRO A 28 29.69 10.43 28.02
C PRO A 28 28.64 10.26 29.12
N GLY A 29 27.39 10.67 28.86
CA GLY A 29 26.26 10.48 29.77
C GLY A 29 25.60 9.09 29.69
N LEU A 30 26.11 8.18 28.87
CA LEU A 30 25.62 6.81 28.73
C LEU A 30 26.71 5.82 29.17
N ASP A 31 26.39 4.91 30.09
CA ASP A 31 27.31 3.86 30.52
C ASP A 31 27.57 2.80 29.42
N GLN A 32 26.65 2.68 28.47
CA GLN A 32 26.72 1.77 27.32
C GLN A 32 26.28 2.51 26.06
N PRO A 33 26.81 2.14 24.87
CA PRO A 33 26.39 2.75 23.62
C PRO A 33 24.89 2.51 23.37
N LEU A 34 24.19 3.54 22.87
CA LEU A 34 22.83 3.40 22.40
C LEU A 34 22.86 2.78 21.00
N ILE A 35 22.30 1.58 20.87
CA ILE A 35 22.20 0.86 19.60
C ILE A 35 20.75 0.88 19.13
N VAL A 36 20.50 1.46 17.96
CA VAL A 36 19.19 1.50 17.32
C VAL A 36 19.21 0.61 16.09
N ILE A 37 18.24 -0.30 16.02
CA ILE A 37 18.02 -1.21 14.88
C ILE A 37 16.91 -0.60 14.02
N TRP A 38 17.01 -0.74 12.70
CA TRP A 38 15.97 -0.29 11.79
C TRP A 38 14.71 -1.15 11.92
N GLU A 39 13.52 -0.55 11.83
CA GLU A 39 12.31 -1.35 11.63
C GLU A 39 12.33 -2.06 10.27
N PRO A 40 11.87 -3.33 10.21
CA PRO A 40 11.78 -4.04 8.95
C PRO A 40 10.76 -3.36 8.03
N SER A 41 11.22 -2.91 6.87
CA SER A 41 10.33 -2.38 5.83
C SER A 41 9.48 -3.52 5.26
N PRO A 42 8.17 -3.33 5.04
CA PRO A 42 7.38 -4.29 4.29
C PRO A 42 8.00 -4.47 2.91
N SER A 43 8.16 -5.72 2.46
CA SER A 43 8.80 -6.00 1.18
C SER A 43 8.03 -5.30 0.06
N GLY A 44 8.74 -4.53 -0.77
CA GLY A 44 8.10 -3.77 -1.86
C GLY A 44 7.25 -4.65 -2.77
N THR A 45 7.67 -5.90 -3.00
CA THR A 45 6.92 -6.91 -3.75
C THR A 45 5.56 -7.24 -3.11
N LEU A 46 5.49 -7.35 -1.78
CA LEU A 46 4.24 -7.63 -1.08
C LEU A 46 3.30 -6.43 -1.17
N VAL A 47 3.82 -5.22 -0.99
CA VAL A 47 3.04 -3.98 -1.11
C VAL A 47 2.47 -3.85 -2.53
N ILE A 48 3.30 -4.03 -3.55
CA ILE A 48 2.88 -3.97 -4.96
C ILE A 48 1.86 -5.07 -5.28
N GLY A 49 2.08 -6.29 -4.78
CA GLY A 49 1.16 -7.42 -4.96
C GLY A 49 -0.22 -7.14 -4.37
N VAL A 50 -0.29 -6.59 -3.16
CA VAL A 50 -1.55 -6.23 -2.50
C VAL A 50 -2.29 -5.13 -3.27
N ILE A 51 -1.59 -4.07 -3.67
CA ILE A 51 -2.20 -2.97 -4.45
C ILE A 51 -2.74 -3.49 -5.79
N SER A 52 -1.96 -4.31 -6.49
CA SER A 52 -2.37 -4.92 -7.76
C SER A 52 -3.60 -5.81 -7.59
N GLY A 53 -3.62 -6.65 -6.57
CA GLY A 53 -4.77 -7.53 -6.27
C GLY A 53 -6.06 -6.74 -5.99
N ILE A 54 -5.97 -5.68 -5.19
CA ILE A 54 -7.11 -4.79 -4.91
C ILE A 54 -7.61 -4.12 -6.19
N ALA A 55 -6.70 -3.59 -7.03
CA ALA A 55 -7.07 -2.94 -8.27
C ALA A 55 -7.81 -3.89 -9.23
N VAL A 56 -7.30 -5.12 -9.41
CA VAL A 56 -7.95 -6.13 -10.25
C VAL A 56 -9.33 -6.50 -9.72
N PHE A 57 -9.46 -6.69 -8.40
CA PHE A 57 -10.74 -7.01 -7.79
C PHE A 57 -11.79 -5.92 -8.02
N VAL A 58 -11.41 -4.65 -7.83
CA VAL A 58 -12.29 -3.51 -8.06
C VAL A 58 -12.76 -3.46 -9.53
N VAL A 59 -11.86 -3.67 -10.49
CA VAL A 59 -12.20 -3.68 -11.92
C VAL A 59 -13.21 -4.78 -12.25
N ILE A 60 -13.04 -5.99 -11.71
CA ILE A 60 -13.96 -7.11 -11.93
C ILE A 60 -15.36 -6.77 -11.39
N LEU A 61 -15.45 -6.15 -10.22
CA LEU A 61 -16.73 -5.74 -9.64
C LEU A 61 -17.46 -4.72 -10.54
N PHE A 62 -16.75 -3.71 -11.04
CA PHE A 62 -17.35 -2.72 -11.95
C PHE A 62 -17.86 -3.35 -13.24
N ILE A 63 -17.07 -4.24 -13.85
CA ILE A 63 -17.49 -4.97 -15.07
C ILE A 63 -18.71 -5.84 -14.79
N GLY A 64 -18.72 -6.56 -13.66
CA GLY A 64 -19.84 -7.41 -13.25
C GLY A 64 -21.13 -6.62 -13.04
N ILE A 65 -21.05 -5.48 -12.33
CA ILE A 65 -22.20 -4.59 -12.11
C ILE A 65 -22.72 -4.04 -13.44
N LEU A 66 -21.82 -3.55 -14.31
CA LEU A 66 -22.20 -3.03 -15.62
C LEU A 66 -22.91 -4.10 -16.45
N PHE A 67 -22.38 -5.33 -16.46
CA PHE A 67 -22.98 -6.45 -17.18
C PHE A 67 -24.38 -6.78 -16.69
N ILE A 68 -24.60 -6.80 -15.37
CA ILE A 68 -25.93 -7.03 -14.76
C ILE A 68 -26.91 -5.92 -15.17
N ILE A 69 -26.48 -4.66 -15.12
CA ILE A 69 -27.32 -3.51 -15.53
C ILE A 69 -27.71 -3.62 -17.01
N LEU A 70 -26.75 -3.94 -17.88
CA LEU A 70 -26.99 -4.10 -19.32
C LEU A 70 -27.96 -5.25 -19.61
N ARG A 71 -27.80 -6.41 -18.96
CA ARG A 71 -28.73 -7.54 -19.05
C ARG A 71 -30.13 -7.15 -18.61
N LYS A 72 -30.25 -6.45 -17.48
CA LYS A 72 -31.56 -5.99 -16.96
C LYS A 72 -32.24 -5.00 -17.91
N ARG A 73 -31.48 -4.08 -18.52
CA ARG A 73 -32.00 -3.16 -19.55
C ARG A 73 -32.47 -3.90 -20.80
N GLN A 74 -31.76 -4.93 -21.26
CA GLN A 74 -32.19 -5.73 -22.41
C GLN A 74 -33.47 -6.51 -22.13
N GLY A 75 -33.62 -7.13 -20.95
CA GLY A 75 -34.86 -7.81 -20.55
C GLY A 75 -36.06 -6.85 -20.49
N SER A 76 -35.87 -5.64 -19.96
CA SER A 76 -36.92 -4.62 -19.91
C SER A 76 -37.31 -4.09 -21.30
N ARG A 77 -36.35 -3.95 -22.23
CA ARG A 77 -36.61 -3.58 -23.64
C ARG A 77 -37.23 -4.71 -24.46
N GLY A 78 -37.01 -5.96 -24.10
CA GLY A 78 -37.67 -7.13 -24.71
C GLY A 78 -39.14 -7.26 -24.29
N ALA A 79 -39.44 -6.98 -23.03
CA ALA A 79 -40.82 -6.82 -22.57
C ALA A 79 -41.48 -5.63 -23.28
N MET A 80 -40.85 -4.43 -23.22
CA MET A 80 -40.86 -3.36 -24.24
C MET A 80 -41.73 -3.54 -25.50
N GLY A 81 -41.09 -4.20 -26.47
CA GLY A 81 -41.64 -4.38 -27.81
C GLY A 81 -42.87 -5.29 -27.84
N HIS A 82 -43.06 -6.17 -26.87
CA HIS A 82 -44.16 -7.14 -26.89
C HIS A 82 -45.52 -6.53 -26.55
N TYR A 83 -45.57 -5.46 -25.76
CA TYR A 83 -46.80 -4.72 -25.47
C TYR A 83 -47.06 -3.53 -26.39
N VAL A 84 -46.12 -3.20 -27.29
CA VAL A 84 -46.33 -2.21 -28.37
C VAL A 84 -46.77 -2.90 -29.68
N LEU A 85 -46.58 -4.22 -29.78
CA LEU A 85 -46.99 -5.06 -30.94
C LEU A 85 -48.31 -5.82 -30.72
N ALA A 86 -49.00 -5.59 -29.59
CA ALA A 86 -50.35 -6.10 -29.30
C ALA A 86 -51.33 -4.93 -29.27
#